data_AF-A0A524L534-F1
#
_entry.id   AF-A0A524L534-F1
#
_cell.length_a   1.000
_cell.length_b   1.000
_cell.length_c   1.000
_cell.angle_alpha   90.00
_cell.angle_beta   90.00
_cell.angle_gamma   90.00
#
_symmetry.space_group_name_H-M   'P 1'
#
loop_
_entity.id
_entity.type
_entity.pdbx_description
1 polymer ?
#
loop_
_entity_poly.entity_id
_entity_poly.type
_entity_poly.pdbx_seq_one_letter_code
_entity_poly.pdbx_strand_id
1 'polypeptide(L)'
;MARRTAPLGWLQLRHRPLRLLVAAAGIAFAVLLILMQLGFRSALFESAVRYHERFQFGVAIFSRDSQFIVRPQPFPIQRLYQALAVEGVAEVSPVYIFQAVWKNPWDHERRSIYTVGIDPDDDALHAPGLPEQLRLLRQEDAVLFDALSRPEHGPVAEQIRAGKTVVTEVNDREVRVVGVYEMGTSFGIDASLLTSDTNFLRLFPAR
;
A
#
# COMPACT_ATOMS: atom_id res chain seq x y z
N MET A 1 39.26 50.98 12.15
CA MET A 1 38.44 50.84 13.37
C MET A 1 37.08 50.24 13.00
N ALA A 2 36.89 48.93 13.18
CA ALA A 2 35.58 48.30 12.94
C ALA A 2 34.63 48.65 14.09
N ARG A 3 33.54 49.38 13.80
CA ARG A 3 32.46 49.62 14.78
C ARG A 3 31.81 48.28 15.09
N ARG A 4 32.10 47.73 16.27
CA ARG A 4 31.34 46.62 16.85
C ARG A 4 29.92 47.13 17.07
N THR A 5 29.00 46.78 16.17
CA THR A 5 27.57 46.97 16.39
C THR A 5 27.23 46.20 17.66
N ALA A 6 26.99 46.91 18.77
CA ALA A 6 26.43 46.28 19.95
C ALA A 6 25.16 45.55 19.50
N PRO A 7 25.00 44.25 19.78
CA PRO A 7 23.86 43.47 19.29
C PRO A 7 22.62 43.86 20.09
N LEU A 8 22.09 45.06 19.83
CA LEU A 8 20.98 45.67 20.55
C LEU A 8 19.74 44.77 20.54
N GLY A 9 19.47 44.10 19.41
CA GLY A 9 18.38 43.12 19.32
C GLY A 9 18.55 41.94 20.28
N TRP A 10 19.76 41.38 20.40
CA TRP A 10 20.04 40.28 21.34
C TRP A 10 19.97 40.73 22.80
N LEU A 11 20.46 41.93 23.10
CA LEU A 11 20.36 42.56 24.41
C LEU A 11 18.91 42.81 24.82
N GLN A 12 18.05 43.22 23.88
CA GLN A 12 16.60 43.39 24.11
C GLN A 12 15.88 42.05 24.35
N LEU A 13 16.24 41.01 23.60
CA LEU A 13 15.68 39.66 23.77
C LEU A 13 16.05 39.05 25.12
N ARG A 14 17.30 39.22 25.58
CA ARG A 14 17.76 38.75 26.91
C ARG A 14 17.17 39.53 28.09
N HIS A 15 16.70 40.75 27.89
CA HIS A 15 16.17 41.59 28.97
C HIS A 15 14.87 41.04 29.58
N ARG A 16 14.07 40.29 28.81
CA ARG A 16 12.83 39.64 29.29
C ARG A 16 12.75 38.17 28.84
N PRO A 17 13.50 37.26 29.49
CA PRO A 17 13.64 35.87 29.02
C PRO A 17 12.33 35.10 29.03
N LEU A 18 11.44 35.35 30.00
CA LEU A 18 10.13 34.69 30.06
C LEU A 18 9.23 35.08 28.89
N ARG A 19 9.20 36.37 28.53
CA ARG A 19 8.41 36.88 27.39
C ARG A 19 8.95 36.33 26.07
N LEU A 20 10.27 36.25 25.93
CA LEU A 20 10.91 35.63 24.78
C LEU A 20 10.54 34.15 24.66
N LEU A 21 10.61 33.41 25.77
CA LEU A 21 10.29 31.98 25.78
C LEU A 21 8.84 31.73 25.36
N VAL A 22 7.88 32.48 25.92
CA VAL A 22 6.46 32.36 25.55
C VAL A 22 6.24 32.69 24.06
N ALA A 23 6.86 33.76 23.56
CA ALA A 23 6.75 34.13 22.14
C ALA A 23 7.37 33.07 21.21
N ALA A 24 8.56 32.57 21.55
CA ALA A 24 9.24 31.53 20.79
C ALA A 24 8.45 30.22 20.82
N ALA A 25 7.89 29.83 21.98
CA ALA A 25 7.04 28.65 22.12
C ALA A 25 5.77 28.77 21.27
N GLY A 26 5.13 29.94 21.24
CA GLY A 26 3.96 30.19 20.40
C GLY A 26 4.26 30.05 18.90
N ILE A 27 5.37 30.64 18.43
CA ILE A 27 5.80 30.52 17.03
C ILE A 27 6.19 29.08 16.71
N ALA A 28 6.98 28.42 17.57
CA ALA A 28 7.40 27.04 17.38
C ALA A 28 6.20 26.08 17.33
N PHE A 29 5.21 26.29 18.19
CA PHE A 29 3.97 25.51 18.19
C PHE A 29 3.17 25.72 16.90
N ALA A 30 3.02 26.97 16.43
CA ALA A 30 2.36 27.24 15.16
C ALA A 30 3.09 26.58 13.97
N VAL A 31 4.42 26.65 13.92
CA VAL A 31 5.23 25.98 12.88
C VAL A 31 5.07 24.46 12.96
N LEU A 32 5.09 23.88 14.16
CA LEU A 32 4.87 22.44 14.35
C LEU A 32 3.49 22.02 13.82
N LEU A 33 2.44 22.77 14.12
CA LEU A 33 1.10 22.49 13.60
C LEU A 33 1.04 22.57 12.08
N ILE A 34 1.66 23.57 11.46
CA ILE A 34 1.72 23.71 10.00
C ILE A 34 2.47 22.53 9.37
N LEU A 35 3.62 22.15 9.93
CA LEU A 35 4.41 21.02 9.43
C LEU A 35 3.67 19.69 9.58
N MET A 36 2.99 19.48 10.71
CA MET A 36 2.17 18.29 10.95
C MET A 36 1.02 18.19 9.95
N GLN A 37 0.30 19.30 9.69
CA GLN A 37 -0.78 19.35 8.72
C GLN A 37 -0.28 19.07 7.29
N LEU A 38 0.87 19.63 6.90
CA LEU A 38 1.48 19.37 5.61
C LEU A 38 1.92 17.91 5.48
N GLY A 39 2.53 17.35 6.54
CA GLY A 39 2.94 15.94 6.59
C GLY A 39 1.76 14.98 6.43
N PHE A 40 0.66 15.21 7.15
CA PHE A 40 -0.56 14.40 7.00
C PHE A 40 -1.17 14.54 5.61
N ARG A 41 -1.20 15.75 5.05
CA ARG A 41 -1.69 15.97 3.69
C ARG A 41 -0.87 15.17 2.68
N SER A 42 0.46 15.26 2.72
CA SER A 42 1.32 14.53 1.80
C SER A 42 1.15 13.01 1.94
N ALA A 43 1.16 12.51 3.18
CA ALA A 43 0.96 11.09 3.44
C ALA A 43 -0.40 10.57 2.94
N LEU A 44 -1.47 11.37 3.06
CA LEU A 44 -2.80 11.03 2.53
C LEU A 44 -2.79 10.95 0.99
N PHE A 45 -2.18 11.91 0.30
CA PHE A 45 -2.13 11.91 -1.16
C PHE A 45 -1.28 10.76 -1.70
N GLU A 46 -0.06 10.57 -1.19
CA GLU A 46 0.82 9.46 -1.58
C GLU A 46 0.15 8.10 -1.33
N SER A 47 -0.52 7.94 -0.19
CA SER A 47 -1.24 6.72 0.16
C SER A 47 -2.40 6.43 -0.80
N ALA A 48 -3.12 7.46 -1.25
CA ALA A 48 -4.30 7.29 -2.12
C ALA A 48 -3.92 6.83 -3.53
N VAL A 49 -2.75 7.24 -4.04
CA VAL A 49 -2.31 6.93 -5.40
C VAL A 49 -1.34 5.74 -5.49
N ARG A 50 -0.86 5.21 -4.36
CA ARG A 50 0.15 4.13 -4.32
C ARG A 50 -0.11 2.98 -5.28
N TYR A 51 -1.30 2.39 -5.30
CA TYR A 51 -1.63 1.32 -6.25
C TYR A 51 -1.78 1.84 -7.69
N HIS A 52 -2.39 3.02 -7.86
CA HIS A 52 -2.60 3.62 -9.18
C HIS A 52 -1.29 3.89 -9.93
N GLU A 53 -0.24 4.33 -9.22
CA GLU A 53 1.08 4.59 -9.79
C GLU A 53 1.89 3.32 -10.08
N ARG A 54 1.51 2.20 -9.48
CA ARG A 54 2.21 0.91 -9.59
C ARG A 54 1.62 0.03 -10.67
N PHE A 55 0.31 0.14 -10.92
CA PHE A 55 -0.32 -0.54 -12.04
C PHE A 55 0.15 0.07 -13.36
N GLN A 56 0.43 -0.78 -14.34
CA GLN A 56 0.75 -0.37 -15.70
C GLN A 56 -0.51 -0.40 -16.55
N PHE A 57 -1.04 0.76 -16.90
CA PHE A 57 -2.19 0.87 -17.79
C PHE A 57 -2.21 2.21 -18.52
N GLY A 58 -2.75 2.24 -19.73
CA GLY A 58 -3.16 3.47 -20.41
C GLY A 58 -4.58 3.91 -20.05
N VAL A 59 -5.48 2.94 -19.85
CA VAL A 59 -6.89 3.14 -19.50
C VAL A 59 -7.30 2.15 -18.43
N ALA A 60 -7.99 2.63 -17.40
CA ALA A 60 -8.59 1.80 -16.36
C ALA A 60 -10.12 1.77 -16.52
N ILE A 61 -10.72 0.58 -16.40
CA ILE A 61 -12.17 0.38 -16.41
C ILE A 61 -12.60 -0.07 -15.02
N PHE A 62 -13.59 0.60 -14.44
CA PHE A 62 -14.15 0.28 -13.13
C PHE A 62 -15.67 0.30 -13.15
N SER A 63 -16.30 -0.43 -12.23
CA SER A 63 -17.76 -0.34 -12.04
C SER A 63 -18.14 1.06 -11.57
N ARG A 64 -19.25 1.61 -12.09
CA ARG A 64 -19.78 2.92 -11.68
C ARG A 64 -20.13 3.00 -10.20
N ASP A 65 -20.37 1.84 -9.57
CA ASP A 65 -20.68 1.74 -8.15
C ASP A 65 -19.40 1.70 -7.27
N SER A 66 -18.22 1.70 -7.89
CA SER A 66 -16.94 1.74 -7.18
C SER A 66 -16.63 3.17 -6.73
N GLN A 67 -16.60 3.39 -5.43
CA GLN A 67 -16.24 4.68 -4.85
C GLN A 67 -14.74 4.81 -4.53
N PHE A 68 -14.08 3.69 -4.23
CA PHE A 68 -12.67 3.66 -3.82
C PHE A 68 -11.97 2.42 -4.39
N ILE A 69 -10.71 2.57 -4.81
CA ILE A 69 -9.89 1.44 -5.32
C ILE A 69 -9.69 0.35 -4.27
N VAL A 70 -9.72 0.70 -2.96
CA VAL A 70 -9.51 -0.24 -1.85
C VAL A 70 -10.63 -1.28 -1.76
N ARG A 71 -11.81 -1.00 -2.34
CA ARG A 71 -12.93 -1.93 -2.35
C ARG A 71 -13.78 -1.70 -3.61
N PRO A 72 -13.26 -2.09 -4.80
CA PRO A 72 -13.99 -1.89 -6.02
C PRO A 72 -15.22 -2.83 -6.06
N GLN A 73 -16.26 -2.38 -6.75
CA GLN A 73 -17.43 -3.20 -7.01
C GLN A 73 -17.18 -4.08 -8.23
N PRO A 74 -17.61 -5.36 -8.20
CA PRO A 74 -17.43 -6.25 -9.34
C PRO A 74 -18.26 -5.76 -10.54
N PHE A 75 -17.81 -6.14 -11.74
CA PHE A 75 -18.56 -5.96 -12.97
C PHE A 75 -18.32 -7.17 -13.89
N PRO A 76 -19.20 -7.43 -14.87
CA PRO A 76 -19.04 -8.58 -15.75
C PRO A 76 -17.74 -8.50 -16.56
N ILE A 77 -16.92 -9.54 -16.47
CA ILE A 77 -15.61 -9.62 -17.15
C ILE A 77 -15.73 -9.42 -18.67
N GLN A 78 -16.88 -9.75 -19.27
CA GLN A 78 -17.14 -9.52 -20.69
C GLN A 78 -17.03 -8.04 -21.07
N ARG A 79 -17.30 -7.11 -20.14
CA ARG A 79 -17.12 -5.66 -20.39
C ARG A 79 -15.65 -5.27 -20.57
N LEU A 80 -14.74 -5.96 -19.89
CA LEU A 80 -13.31 -5.76 -20.06
C LEU A 80 -12.87 -6.27 -21.43
N TYR A 81 -13.23 -7.50 -21.78
CA TYR A 81 -12.87 -8.08 -23.09
C TYR A 81 -13.53 -7.39 -24.29
N GLN A 82 -14.70 -6.77 -24.12
CA GLN A 82 -15.29 -5.90 -25.15
C GLN A 82 -14.37 -4.73 -25.54
N ALA A 83 -13.49 -4.27 -24.64
CA ALA A 83 -12.54 -3.22 -24.97
C ALA A 83 -11.52 -3.64 -26.03
N LEU A 84 -11.20 -4.94 -26.16
CA LEU A 84 -10.34 -5.44 -27.24
C LEU A 84 -10.91 -5.22 -28.64
N ALA A 85 -12.22 -4.98 -28.77
CA ALA A 85 -12.84 -4.66 -30.05
C ALA A 85 -12.67 -3.19 -30.46
N VAL A 86 -12.14 -2.34 -29.57
CA VAL A 86 -11.90 -0.92 -29.85
C VAL A 86 -10.53 -0.76 -30.51
N GLU A 87 -10.51 -0.05 -31.65
CA GLU A 87 -9.27 0.25 -32.36
C GLU A 87 -8.28 1.00 -31.45
N GLY A 88 -7.04 0.52 -31.41
CA GLY A 88 -5.97 1.06 -30.55
C GLY A 88 -5.78 0.36 -29.20
N VAL A 89 -6.67 -0.56 -28.82
CA VAL A 89 -6.48 -1.40 -27.62
C VAL A 89 -5.66 -2.64 -28.00
N ALA A 90 -4.44 -2.74 -27.48
CA ALA A 90 -3.53 -3.86 -27.76
C ALA A 90 -3.80 -5.09 -26.87
N GLU A 91 -4.09 -4.86 -25.60
CA GLU A 91 -4.27 -5.91 -24.58
C GLU A 91 -5.25 -5.45 -23.49
N VAL A 92 -5.77 -6.42 -22.72
CA VAL A 92 -6.59 -6.16 -21.53
C VAL A 92 -6.19 -7.12 -20.42
N SER A 93 -5.93 -6.60 -19.23
CA SER A 93 -5.52 -7.38 -18.07
C SER A 93 -6.55 -7.23 -16.95
N PRO A 94 -7.20 -8.32 -16.50
CA PRO A 94 -8.10 -8.26 -15.38
C PRO A 94 -7.32 -8.09 -14.07
N VAL A 95 -7.77 -7.16 -13.24
CA VAL A 95 -7.24 -6.96 -11.88
C VAL A 95 -8.35 -7.16 -10.89
N TYR A 96 -8.17 -8.13 -10.01
CA TYR A 96 -9.10 -8.45 -8.94
C TYR A 96 -8.60 -7.88 -7.63
N ILE A 97 -9.49 -7.24 -6.88
CA ILE A 97 -9.13 -6.56 -5.64
C ILE A 97 -10.23 -6.80 -4.61
N PHE A 98 -9.86 -7.32 -3.44
CA PHE A 98 -10.74 -7.31 -2.28
C PHE A 98 -10.00 -7.49 -0.96
N GLN A 99 -10.65 -7.11 0.13
CA GLN A 99 -10.16 -7.42 1.46
C GLN A 99 -10.47 -8.87 1.81
N ALA A 100 -9.45 -9.61 2.19
CA ALA A 100 -9.55 -10.92 2.81
C ALA A 100 -9.32 -10.84 4.32
N VAL A 101 -9.54 -11.97 5.00
CA VAL A 101 -9.15 -12.19 6.39
C VAL A 101 -7.89 -13.04 6.41
N TRP A 102 -6.78 -12.46 6.86
CA TRP A 102 -5.52 -13.14 7.16
C TRP A 102 -5.58 -13.72 8.57
N LYS A 103 -5.30 -15.00 8.70
CA LYS A 103 -5.01 -15.63 9.99
C LYS A 103 -3.51 -15.53 10.23
N ASN A 104 -3.10 -14.87 11.30
CA ASN A 104 -1.69 -14.80 11.64
C ASN A 104 -1.24 -16.17 12.22
N PRO A 105 -0.21 -16.84 11.66
CA PRO A 105 0.18 -18.18 12.09
C PRO A 105 0.91 -18.21 13.44
N TRP A 106 1.33 -17.06 13.99
CA TRP A 106 2.07 -16.98 15.26
C TRP A 106 1.18 -16.72 16.48
N ASP A 107 0.21 -15.81 16.35
CA ASP A 107 -0.70 -15.43 17.44
C ASP A 107 -2.16 -15.86 17.21
N HIS A 108 -2.46 -16.40 16.03
CA HIS A 108 -3.80 -16.82 15.59
C HIS A 108 -4.82 -15.69 15.47
N GLU A 109 -4.40 -14.43 15.52
CA GLU A 109 -5.28 -13.29 15.31
C GLU A 109 -5.77 -13.22 13.85
N ARG A 110 -7.01 -12.78 13.68
CA ARG A 110 -7.63 -12.56 12.38
C ARG A 110 -7.60 -11.08 12.04
N ARG A 111 -6.96 -10.72 10.94
CA ARG A 111 -6.79 -9.33 10.50
C ARG A 111 -7.19 -9.15 9.06
N SER A 112 -7.68 -7.96 8.71
CA SER A 112 -7.95 -7.64 7.30
C SER A 112 -6.63 -7.59 6.54
N ILE A 113 -6.60 -8.14 5.34
CA ILE A 113 -5.48 -8.04 4.41
C ILE A 113 -5.98 -7.70 3.02
N TYR A 114 -5.31 -6.76 2.36
CA TYR A 114 -5.69 -6.32 1.03
C TYR A 114 -5.16 -7.29 -0.02
N THR A 115 -6.03 -8.04 -0.67
CA THR A 115 -5.64 -9.06 -1.62
C THR A 115 -5.86 -8.56 -3.04
N VAL A 116 -4.81 -8.67 -3.86
CA VAL A 116 -4.83 -8.35 -5.29
C VAL A 116 -4.57 -9.63 -6.08
N GLY A 117 -5.40 -9.88 -7.10
CA GLY A 117 -5.26 -10.96 -8.07
C GLY A 117 -4.96 -10.39 -9.44
N ILE A 118 -3.90 -10.88 -10.09
CA ILE A 118 -3.51 -10.50 -11.46
C ILE A 118 -3.16 -11.76 -12.26
N ASP A 119 -3.16 -11.68 -13.59
CA ASP A 119 -2.53 -12.72 -14.40
C ASP A 119 -0.99 -12.68 -14.18
N PRO A 120 -0.34 -13.77 -13.74
CA PRO A 120 1.11 -13.82 -13.56
C PRO A 120 1.93 -13.64 -14.85
N ASP A 121 1.28 -13.78 -16.01
CA ASP A 121 1.91 -13.67 -17.32
C ASP A 121 1.76 -12.25 -17.92
N ASP A 122 0.93 -11.42 -17.31
CA ASP A 122 0.75 -10.00 -17.67
C ASP A 122 1.64 -9.09 -16.84
N ASP A 123 2.11 -8.00 -17.45
CA ASP A 123 2.91 -6.98 -16.79
C ASP A 123 2.06 -5.88 -16.12
N ALA A 124 0.96 -6.29 -15.48
CA ALA A 124 -0.08 -5.37 -15.01
C ALA A 124 0.36 -4.52 -13.79
N LEU A 125 1.33 -4.99 -12.99
CA LEU A 125 1.73 -4.36 -11.72
C LEU A 125 3.25 -4.37 -11.53
N HIS A 126 3.83 -3.20 -11.28
CA HIS A 126 5.27 -3.03 -11.01
C HIS A 126 5.55 -2.65 -9.56
N ALA A 127 6.28 -3.50 -8.86
CA ALA A 127 6.77 -3.24 -7.51
C ALA A 127 8.17 -3.85 -7.31
N PRO A 128 9.03 -3.29 -6.44
CA PRO A 128 10.32 -3.89 -6.12
C PRO A 128 10.15 -5.34 -5.62
N GLY A 129 10.99 -6.24 -6.15
CA GLY A 129 10.96 -7.67 -5.84
C GLY A 129 9.88 -8.48 -6.56
N LEU A 130 8.90 -7.83 -7.21
CA LEU A 130 7.76 -8.52 -7.81
C LEU A 130 8.08 -9.27 -9.13
N PRO A 131 8.72 -8.66 -10.15
CA PRO A 131 8.86 -9.30 -11.48
C PRO A 131 9.54 -10.67 -11.44
N GLU A 132 10.50 -10.86 -10.54
CA GLU A 132 11.25 -12.11 -10.41
C GLU A 132 10.43 -13.24 -9.79
N GLN A 133 9.34 -12.90 -9.09
CA GLN A 133 8.52 -13.80 -8.30
C GLN A 133 7.16 -14.12 -8.94
N LEU A 134 6.72 -13.40 -9.98
CA LEU A 134 5.42 -13.59 -10.62
C LEU A 134 5.17 -15.06 -11.01
N ARG A 135 6.19 -15.73 -11.56
CA ARG A 135 6.09 -17.16 -11.94
C ARG A 135 5.74 -18.09 -10.78
N LEU A 136 6.03 -17.71 -9.53
CA LEU A 136 5.68 -18.50 -8.35
C LEU A 136 4.15 -18.50 -8.11
N LEU A 137 3.44 -17.45 -8.53
CA LEU A 137 1.99 -17.30 -8.38
C LEU A 137 1.17 -18.22 -9.31
N ARG A 138 1.83 -18.85 -10.30
CA ARG A 138 1.22 -19.92 -11.11
C ARG A 138 0.93 -21.18 -10.28
N GLN A 139 1.61 -21.33 -9.14
CA GLN A 139 1.34 -22.43 -8.23
C GLN A 139 0.00 -22.22 -7.53
N GLU A 140 -0.70 -23.32 -7.34
CA GLU A 140 -1.91 -23.38 -6.52
C GLU A 140 -1.60 -22.87 -5.10
N ASP A 141 -2.47 -21.99 -4.62
CA ASP A 141 -2.49 -21.47 -3.24
C ASP A 141 -1.25 -20.67 -2.86
N ALA A 142 -0.52 -20.21 -3.88
CA ALA A 142 0.64 -19.35 -3.73
C ALA A 142 0.24 -17.88 -3.65
N VAL A 143 0.79 -17.20 -2.65
CA VAL A 143 0.66 -15.75 -2.46
C VAL A 143 2.03 -15.12 -2.23
N LEU A 144 2.20 -13.88 -2.67
CA LEU A 144 3.31 -13.01 -2.29
C LEU A 144 2.82 -12.05 -1.20
N PHE A 145 3.63 -11.87 -0.16
CA PHE A 145 3.32 -10.97 0.95
C PHE A 145 4.07 -9.65 0.80
N ASP A 146 3.41 -8.53 1.06
CA ASP A 146 4.08 -7.22 1.05
C ASP A 146 5.00 -7.10 2.28
N ALA A 147 6.30 -7.00 2.05
CA ALA A 147 7.31 -6.91 3.10
C ALA A 147 7.21 -5.62 3.93
N LEU A 148 6.52 -4.61 3.42
CA LEU A 148 6.28 -3.34 4.12
C LEU A 148 4.92 -3.32 4.84
N SER A 149 4.20 -4.45 4.87
CA SER A 149 3.01 -4.64 5.70
C SER A 149 3.33 -4.39 7.17
N ARG A 150 2.33 -3.94 7.93
CA ARG A 150 2.55 -3.66 9.35
C ARG A 150 2.89 -4.93 10.15
N PRO A 151 3.65 -4.80 11.25
CA PRO A 151 4.11 -5.95 12.05
C PRO A 151 2.99 -6.79 12.66
N GLU A 152 1.77 -6.25 12.81
CA GLU A 152 0.65 -6.98 13.41
C GLU A 152 0.17 -8.16 12.53
N HIS A 153 0.56 -8.22 11.26
CA HIS A 153 0.30 -9.38 10.39
C HIS A 153 1.33 -10.50 10.55
N GLY A 154 2.34 -10.29 11.40
CA GLY A 154 3.37 -11.25 11.76
C GLY A 154 4.68 -11.07 10.99
N PRO A 155 5.79 -11.69 11.45
CA PRO A 155 7.12 -11.59 10.85
C PRO A 155 7.27 -12.38 9.54
N VAL A 156 6.27 -12.34 8.65
CA VAL A 156 6.22 -13.11 7.40
C VAL A 156 7.45 -12.82 6.53
N ALA A 157 7.76 -11.55 6.32
CA ALA A 157 8.88 -11.15 5.47
C ALA A 157 10.23 -11.62 6.02
N GLU A 158 10.41 -11.59 7.33
CA GLU A 158 11.62 -12.10 7.99
C GLU A 158 11.76 -13.61 7.80
N GLN A 159 10.68 -14.37 7.97
CA GLN A 159 10.71 -15.82 7.76
C GLN A 159 11.01 -16.19 6.31
N ILE A 160 10.38 -15.52 5.34
CA ILE A 160 10.62 -15.78 3.91
C ILE A 160 12.08 -15.44 3.54
N ARG A 161 12.61 -14.31 3.99
CA ARG A 161 14.02 -13.93 3.76
C ARG A 161 15.00 -14.89 4.45
N ALA A 162 14.59 -15.52 5.56
CA ALA A 162 15.35 -16.58 6.23
C ALA A 162 15.24 -17.95 5.54
N GLY A 163 14.58 -18.05 4.37
CA GLY A 163 14.41 -19.29 3.61
C GLY A 163 13.39 -20.26 4.21
N LYS A 164 12.53 -19.80 5.12
CA LYS A 164 11.47 -20.61 5.71
C LYS A 164 10.18 -20.48 4.90
N THR A 165 9.37 -21.52 4.91
CA THR A 165 8.03 -21.50 4.34
C THR A 165 7.04 -21.00 5.38
N VAL A 166 6.16 -20.07 4.99
CA VAL A 166 5.02 -19.65 5.82
C VAL A 166 3.75 -20.20 5.18
N VAL A 167 3.01 -21.01 5.94
CA VAL A 167 1.69 -21.53 5.56
C VAL A 167 0.68 -20.98 6.55
N THR A 168 -0.43 -20.46 6.05
CA THR A 168 -1.52 -19.94 6.89
C THR A 168 -2.85 -19.96 6.15
N GLU A 169 -3.90 -19.40 6.72
CA GLU A 169 -5.22 -19.27 6.11
C GLU A 169 -5.52 -17.83 5.67
N VAL A 170 -6.10 -17.71 4.48
CA VAL A 170 -6.73 -16.50 3.96
C VAL A 170 -8.18 -16.83 3.60
N ASN A 171 -9.15 -16.15 4.23
CA ASN A 171 -10.58 -16.51 4.15
C ASN A 171 -10.86 -17.99 4.42
N ASP A 172 -10.31 -18.52 5.51
CA ASP A 172 -10.44 -19.93 5.93
C ASP A 172 -9.92 -20.96 4.89
N ARG A 173 -9.10 -20.50 3.94
CA ARG A 173 -8.45 -21.32 2.93
C ARG A 173 -6.94 -21.30 3.13
N GLU A 174 -6.33 -22.49 3.20
CA GLU A 174 -4.88 -22.61 3.35
C GLU A 174 -4.16 -22.00 2.14
N VAL A 175 -3.13 -21.21 2.41
CA VAL A 175 -2.26 -20.58 1.43
C VAL A 175 -0.81 -20.68 1.88
N ARG A 176 0.10 -20.66 0.91
CA ARG A 176 1.54 -20.63 1.13
C ARG A 176 2.10 -19.31 0.64
N VAL A 177 2.81 -18.63 1.52
CA VAL A 177 3.59 -17.45 1.14
C VAL A 177 4.86 -17.94 0.45
N VAL A 178 4.98 -17.66 -0.84
CA VAL A 178 6.08 -18.16 -1.68
C VAL A 178 7.18 -17.13 -1.91
N GLY A 179 6.95 -15.89 -1.52
CA GLY A 179 7.86 -14.78 -1.72
C GLY A 179 7.33 -13.49 -1.11
N VAL A 180 8.12 -12.44 -1.24
CA VAL A 180 7.78 -11.09 -0.76
C VAL A 180 8.16 -10.02 -1.77
N TYR A 181 7.30 -9.02 -1.86
CA TYR A 181 7.47 -7.82 -2.69
C TYR A 181 7.30 -6.57 -1.83
N GLU A 182 7.57 -5.37 -2.38
CA GLU A 182 7.45 -4.12 -1.64
C GLU A 182 6.41 -3.19 -2.26
N MET A 183 5.23 -3.09 -1.65
CA MET A 183 4.19 -2.13 -2.04
C MET A 183 4.12 -0.97 -1.05
N GLY A 184 4.04 -1.30 0.24
CA GLY A 184 3.86 -0.35 1.32
C GLY A 184 2.42 -0.19 1.76
N THR A 185 2.28 0.27 2.99
CA THR A 185 0.99 0.58 3.60
C THR A 185 0.38 1.87 3.06
N SER A 186 -0.93 1.99 3.27
CA SER A 186 -1.69 3.21 3.01
C SER A 186 -2.69 3.44 4.16
N PHE A 187 -3.33 4.60 4.21
CA PHE A 187 -4.37 4.88 5.22
C PHE A 187 -5.53 3.86 5.27
N GLY A 188 -5.76 3.09 4.20
CA GLY A 188 -6.79 2.04 4.15
C GLY A 188 -6.24 0.62 4.00
N ILE A 189 -4.92 0.44 3.97
CA ILE A 189 -4.26 -0.84 3.69
C ILE A 189 -3.09 -1.01 4.66
N ASP A 190 -3.29 -1.85 5.66
CA ASP A 190 -2.27 -2.16 6.66
C ASP A 190 -1.33 -3.30 6.22
N ALA A 191 -1.80 -4.15 5.32
CA ALA A 191 -1.01 -5.21 4.71
C ALA A 191 -1.62 -5.61 3.39
N SER A 192 -0.81 -6.17 2.49
CA SER A 192 -1.29 -6.67 1.21
C SER A 192 -0.70 -8.00 0.78
N LEU A 193 -1.53 -8.78 0.08
CA LEU A 193 -1.17 -10.00 -0.63
C LEU A 193 -1.33 -9.77 -2.12
N LEU A 194 -0.43 -10.36 -2.89
CA LEU A 194 -0.60 -10.53 -4.32
C LEU A 194 -0.73 -12.02 -4.63
N THR A 195 -1.63 -12.38 -5.53
CA THR A 195 -1.82 -13.75 -5.99
C THR A 195 -2.24 -13.77 -7.47
N SER A 196 -2.35 -14.96 -8.06
CA SER A 196 -2.89 -15.09 -9.42
C SER A 196 -4.39 -14.83 -9.43
N ASP A 197 -4.92 -14.41 -10.56
CA ASP A 197 -6.36 -14.31 -10.82
C ASP A 197 -7.13 -15.59 -10.45
N THR A 198 -6.58 -16.76 -10.79
CA THR A 198 -7.15 -18.07 -10.49
C THR A 198 -7.19 -18.32 -8.99
N ASN A 199 -6.09 -18.08 -8.28
CA ASN A 199 -6.05 -18.22 -6.82
C ASN A 199 -6.97 -17.19 -6.14
N PHE A 200 -7.07 -15.98 -6.67
CA PHE A 200 -7.98 -14.95 -6.16
C PHE A 200 -9.43 -15.45 -6.20
N LEU A 201 -9.90 -15.95 -7.35
CA LEU A 201 -11.28 -16.45 -7.47
C LEU A 201 -11.57 -17.62 -6.52
N ARG A 202 -10.55 -18.42 -6.16
CA ARG A 202 -10.67 -19.49 -5.16
C ARG A 202 -10.73 -18.98 -3.73
N LEU A 203 -10.07 -17.86 -3.42
CA LEU A 203 -10.15 -17.18 -2.12
C LEU A 203 -11.48 -16.43 -1.93
N PHE A 204 -12.18 -16.13 -3.03
CA PHE A 204 -13.43 -15.37 -3.04
C PHE A 204 -14.51 -16.03 -3.92
N PRO A 205 -14.97 -17.25 -3.61
CA PRO A 205 -15.87 -18.04 -4.48
C PRO A 205 -17.27 -17.43 -4.67
N ALA A 206 -17.65 -16.45 -3.84
CA ALA A 206 -18.94 -15.77 -3.91
C ALA A 206 -18.93 -14.50 -4.79
N ARG A 207 -17.88 -14.30 -5.61
CA ARG A 207 -17.68 -13.12 -6.45
C ARG A 207 -17.51 -13.44 -7.91
#